data_AF-Q2J547-F1
#
_entry.id   AF-Q2J547-F1
#
_cell.length_a   1.000
_cell.length_b   1.000
_cell.length_c   1.000
_cell.angle_alpha   90.00
_cell.angle_beta   90.00
_cell.angle_gamma   90.00
#
_symmetry.space_group_name_H-M   'P 1'
#
loop_
_entity.id
_entity.type
_entity.pdbx_description
1 polymer ?
#
loop_
_entity_poly.entity_id
_entity_poly.type
_entity_poly.pdbx_seq_one_letter_code
_entity_poly.pdbx_strand_id
1 'polypeptide(L)'
;MNVQVPARALGTEALAARVSLVVDGRVTSKALVRAVWTDDETQWSRINDPVAHYTDQAELAAAVLRGLEARRADDEATATLLLGRGAQLALASGNGDTYRLLQKVVHVDNATTGTVRLKKNVKKIDEIDEMVLDTRSTRTLRVNR
;
A
#
# COMPACT_ATOMS: atom_id res chain seq x y z
N MET A 1 -11.91 -0.98 -0.09
CA MET A 1 -13.20 -1.06 0.63
C MET A 1 -12.88 -1.05 2.11
N ASN A 2 -13.27 0.00 2.82
CA ASN A 2 -13.13 0.13 4.27
C ASN A 2 -14.48 -0.18 4.93
N VAL A 3 -14.44 -0.78 6.12
CA VAL A 3 -15.64 -1.05 6.92
C VAL A 3 -15.51 -0.23 8.21
N GLN A 4 -16.43 0.71 8.42
CA GLN A 4 -16.52 1.45 9.67
C GLN A 4 -17.49 0.73 10.60
N VAL A 5 -17.06 0.47 11.83
CA VAL A 5 -17.88 -0.16 12.87
C VAL A 5 -17.96 0.80 14.06
N PRO A 6 -19.15 1.12 14.58
CA PRO A 6 -19.29 2.01 15.73
C PRO A 6 -18.54 1.45 16.94
N ALA A 7 -17.93 2.33 17.72
CA ALA A 7 -17.18 1.96 18.92
C ALA A 7 -18.06 1.18 19.91
N ARG A 8 -17.49 0.15 20.54
CA ARG A 8 -18.14 -0.67 21.56
C ARG A 8 -17.25 -0.80 22.79
N ALA A 9 -17.82 -1.32 23.87
CA ALA A 9 -17.10 -1.56 25.12
C ALA A 9 -15.90 -2.51 24.91
N LEU A 10 -14.86 -2.33 25.72
CA LEU A 10 -13.70 -3.22 25.75
C LEU A 10 -14.14 -4.67 26.06
N GLY A 11 -13.44 -5.64 25.48
CA GLY A 11 -13.80 -7.06 25.52
C GLY A 11 -14.95 -7.45 24.59
N THR A 12 -15.53 -6.51 23.84
CA THR A 12 -16.62 -6.80 22.91
C THR A 12 -16.08 -7.26 21.56
N GLU A 13 -16.72 -8.29 21.01
CA GLU A 13 -16.52 -8.71 19.62
C GLU A 13 -17.77 -8.41 18.79
N ALA A 14 -17.58 -7.86 17.59
CA ALA A 14 -18.65 -7.63 16.62
C ALA A 14 -18.28 -8.18 15.24
N LEU A 15 -19.30 -8.61 14.51
CA LEU A 15 -19.16 -8.89 13.08
C LEU A 15 -19.13 -7.55 12.33
N ALA A 16 -17.98 -7.21 11.77
CA ALA A 16 -17.80 -5.99 10.98
C ALA A 16 -18.41 -6.14 9.58
N ALA A 17 -18.18 -7.28 8.93
CA ALA A 17 -18.72 -7.57 7.62
C ALA A 17 -18.79 -9.07 7.34
N ARG A 18 -19.62 -9.44 6.37
CA ARG A 18 -19.61 -10.77 5.75
C ARG A 18 -19.27 -10.61 4.27
N VAL A 19 -18.22 -11.29 3.83
CA VAL A 19 -17.81 -11.32 2.42
C VAL A 19 -18.29 -12.64 1.80
N SER A 20 -18.83 -12.58 0.59
CA SER A 20 -19.26 -13.76 -0.16
C SER A 20 -18.79 -13.65 -1.61
N LEU A 21 -18.14 -14.69 -2.12
CA LEU A 21 -17.78 -14.78 -3.54
C LEU A 21 -18.93 -15.45 -4.28
N VAL A 22 -19.44 -14.80 -5.32
CA VAL A 22 -20.52 -15.32 -6.16
C VAL A 22 -19.99 -15.53 -7.57
N VAL A 23 -20.12 -16.75 -8.09
CA VAL A 23 -19.78 -17.13 -9.46
C VAL A 23 -21.04 -17.71 -10.10
N ASP A 24 -21.43 -17.19 -11.27
CA ASP A 24 -22.64 -17.61 -11.98
C ASP A 24 -23.92 -17.62 -11.11
N GLY A 25 -24.06 -16.61 -10.27
CA GLY A 25 -25.20 -16.47 -9.34
C GLY A 25 -25.15 -17.42 -8.12
N ARG A 26 -24.11 -18.24 -7.96
CA ARG A 26 -23.94 -19.15 -6.83
C ARG A 26 -22.84 -18.67 -5.89
N VAL A 27 -23.14 -18.68 -4.58
CA VAL A 27 -22.13 -18.37 -3.55
C VAL A 27 -21.15 -19.53 -3.44
N THR A 28 -19.89 -19.32 -3.80
CA THR A 28 -18.84 -20.34 -3.80
C THR A 28 -17.99 -20.32 -2.53
N SER A 29 -17.86 -19.18 -1.87
CA SER A 29 -17.15 -19.06 -0.59
C SER A 29 -17.70 -17.93 0.27
N LYS A 30 -17.47 -18.01 1.58
CA LYS A 30 -17.86 -16.99 2.57
C LYS A 30 -16.72 -16.76 3.55
N ALA A 31 -16.51 -15.52 3.93
CA ALA A 31 -15.58 -15.12 4.98
C ALA A 31 -16.26 -14.11 5.92
N LEU A 32 -15.91 -14.18 7.21
CA LEU A 32 -16.38 -13.25 8.23
C LEU A 32 -15.25 -12.30 8.60
N VAL A 33 -15.56 -11.01 8.66
CA VAL A 33 -14.65 -9.96 9.15
C VAL A 33 -15.13 -9.59 10.54
N ARG A 34 -14.29 -9.80 11.56
CA ARG A 34 -14.62 -9.55 12.97
C ARG A 34 -13.81 -8.35 13.47
N ALA A 35 -14.44 -7.53 14.31
CA ALA A 35 -13.81 -6.43 15.03
C ALA A 35 -13.87 -6.75 16.52
N VAL A 36 -12.73 -6.65 17.20
CA VAL A 36 -12.60 -6.89 18.64
C VAL A 36 -12.06 -5.61 19.27
N TRP A 37 -12.78 -5.07 20.26
CA TRP A 37 -12.29 -3.95 21.07
C TRP A 37 -11.62 -4.54 22.30
N THR A 38 -10.37 -4.19 22.52
CA THR A 38 -9.54 -4.71 23.62
C THR A 38 -8.69 -3.57 24.16
N ASP A 39 -8.33 -3.62 25.44
CA ASP A 39 -7.39 -2.71 26.11
C ASP A 39 -6.02 -3.37 26.36
N ASP A 40 -5.88 -4.63 25.94
CA ASP A 40 -4.62 -5.36 25.95
C ASP A 40 -3.66 -4.75 24.91
N GLU A 41 -2.68 -3.99 25.41
CA GLU A 41 -1.64 -3.33 24.59
C GLU A 41 -0.87 -4.33 23.70
N THR A 42 -0.84 -5.61 24.06
CA THR A 42 -0.20 -6.66 23.25
C THR A 42 -1.06 -7.15 22.06
N GLN A 43 -2.36 -6.84 22.06
CA GLN A 43 -3.29 -7.14 20.97
C GLN A 43 -3.44 -5.97 19.98
N TRP A 44 -3.32 -4.72 20.46
CA TRP A 44 -3.32 -3.51 19.61
C TRP A 44 -2.05 -3.35 18.78
N SER A 45 -0.91 -3.77 19.32
CA SER A 45 0.41 -3.62 18.70
C SER A 45 0.72 -4.69 17.65
N ARG A 46 -0.14 -5.71 17.51
CA ARG A 46 -0.06 -6.66 16.39
C ARG A 46 -0.69 -6.03 15.17
N ILE A 47 0.09 -5.17 14.54
CA ILE A 47 0.04 -4.94 13.10
C ILE A 47 -0.24 -6.30 12.45
N ASN A 48 -1.46 -6.50 11.94
CA ASN A 48 -1.83 -7.75 11.30
C ASN A 48 -1.05 -7.76 9.98
N ASP A 49 0.05 -8.52 9.90
CA ASP A 49 1.01 -8.50 8.80
C ASP A 49 0.35 -8.44 7.40
N PRO A 50 -0.72 -9.22 7.11
CA PRO A 50 -1.50 -9.04 5.89
C PRO A 50 -2.10 -7.65 5.69
N VAL A 51 -2.81 -7.10 6.68
CA VAL A 51 -3.52 -5.80 6.60
C VAL A 51 -2.52 -4.64 6.53
N ALA A 52 -1.41 -4.77 7.24
CA ALA A 52 -0.33 -3.81 7.24
C ALA A 52 0.36 -3.76 5.87
N HIS A 53 0.72 -4.91 5.32
CA HIS A 53 1.22 -4.98 3.95
C HIS A 53 0.23 -4.39 2.95
N TYR A 54 -1.07 -4.64 3.08
CA TYR A 54 -2.06 -4.04 2.19
C TYR A 54 -2.16 -2.51 2.33
N THR A 55 -2.00 -1.98 3.54
CA THR A 55 -2.02 -0.54 3.79
C THR A 55 -0.73 0.12 3.28
N ASP A 56 0.42 -0.50 3.54
CA ASP A 56 1.74 -0.04 3.11
C ASP A 56 1.91 -0.07 1.59
N GLN A 57 1.41 -1.12 0.92
CA GLN A 57 1.41 -1.21 -0.54
C GLN A 57 0.41 -0.21 -1.17
N ALA A 58 -0.73 0.06 -0.53
CA ALA A 58 -1.67 1.09 -0.99
C ALA A 58 -1.08 2.50 -0.84
N GLU A 59 -0.40 2.77 0.26
CA GLU A 59 0.29 4.04 0.51
C GLU A 59 1.46 4.22 -0.47
N LEU A 60 2.27 3.18 -0.69
CA LEU A 60 3.35 3.16 -1.68
C LEU A 60 2.82 3.51 -3.06
N ALA A 61 1.80 2.78 -3.52
CA ALA A 61 1.18 3.01 -4.82
C ALA A 61 0.62 4.43 -4.96
N ALA A 62 -0.04 4.96 -3.94
CA ALA A 62 -0.57 6.31 -3.95
C ALA A 62 0.54 7.38 -4.00
N ALA A 63 1.62 7.20 -3.22
CA ALA A 63 2.75 8.11 -3.18
C ALA A 63 3.47 8.17 -4.54
N VAL A 64 3.69 7.02 -5.18
CA VAL A 64 4.35 6.96 -6.48
C VAL A 64 3.50 7.61 -7.58
N LEU A 65 2.23 7.22 -7.73
CA LEU A 65 1.35 7.80 -8.77
C LEU A 65 1.21 9.32 -8.64
N ARG A 66 0.88 9.80 -7.44
CA ARG A 66 0.73 11.24 -7.21
C ARG A 66 2.05 11.99 -7.38
N GLY A 67 3.18 11.36 -7.04
CA GLY A 67 4.50 11.93 -7.28
C GLY A 67 4.85 12.05 -8.77
N LEU A 68 4.43 11.07 -9.58
CA LEU A 68 4.58 11.12 -11.04
C LEU A 68 3.61 12.12 -11.70
N GLU A 69 2.38 12.22 -11.21
CA GLU A 69 1.41 13.24 -11.64
C GLU A 69 1.91 14.65 -11.32
N ALA A 70 2.38 14.90 -10.10
CA ALA A 70 2.96 16.18 -9.70
C ALA A 70 4.14 16.56 -10.61
N ARG A 71 4.99 15.57 -10.94
CA ARG A 71 6.09 15.77 -11.88
C ARG A 71 5.62 16.11 -13.29
N ARG A 72 4.57 15.45 -13.80
CA ARG A 72 3.96 15.77 -15.11
C ARG A 72 3.35 17.17 -15.13
N ALA A 73 2.87 17.64 -13.98
CA ALA A 73 2.36 18.99 -13.77
C ALA A 73 3.47 20.03 -13.48
N ASP A 74 4.75 19.65 -13.58
CA ASP A 74 5.92 20.49 -13.26
C ASP A 74 5.98 20.97 -11.79
N ASP A 75 5.24 20.32 -10.89
CA ASP A 75 5.30 20.54 -9.44
C ASP A 75 6.43 19.69 -8.83
N GLU A 76 7.66 20.19 -8.98
CA GLU A 76 8.86 19.50 -8.50
C GLU A 76 8.88 19.30 -6.97
N ALA A 77 8.30 20.21 -6.21
CA ALA A 77 8.29 20.16 -4.75
C ALA A 77 7.43 19.00 -4.25
N THR A 78 6.19 18.93 -4.73
CA THR A 78 5.27 17.85 -4.39
C THR A 78 5.76 16.51 -4.94
N ALA A 79 6.31 16.48 -6.16
CA ALA A 79 6.88 15.27 -6.74
C ALA A 79 8.05 14.73 -5.91
N THR A 80 8.93 15.60 -5.43
CA THR A 80 10.08 15.21 -4.60
C THR A 80 9.62 14.60 -3.27
N LEU A 81 8.65 15.24 -2.61
CA LEU A 81 8.10 14.77 -1.34
C LEU A 81 7.46 13.39 -1.48
N LEU A 82 6.59 13.23 -2.49
CA LEU A 82 5.80 12.02 -2.68
C LEU A 82 6.64 10.85 -3.20
N LEU A 83 7.55 11.08 -4.16
CA LEU A 83 8.47 10.04 -4.64
C LEU A 83 9.49 9.65 -3.56
N GLY A 84 9.88 10.59 -2.69
CA GLY A 84 10.71 10.31 -1.51
C GLY A 84 10.00 9.41 -0.50
N ARG A 85 8.72 9.68 -0.22
CA ARG A 85 7.86 8.81 0.59
C ARG A 85 7.69 7.43 -0.04
N GLY A 86 7.50 7.36 -1.36
CA GLY A 86 7.46 6.10 -2.09
C GLY A 86 8.76 5.29 -1.94
N ALA A 87 9.92 5.94 -2.00
CA ALA A 87 11.21 5.26 -1.81
C ALA A 87 11.38 4.70 -0.39
N GLN A 88 10.93 5.42 0.64
CA GLN A 88 10.90 4.93 2.03
C GLN A 88 10.03 3.67 2.15
N LEU A 89 8.80 3.73 1.64
CA LEU A 89 7.84 2.64 1.74
C LEU A 89 8.29 1.41 0.94
N ALA A 90 8.89 1.60 -0.24
CA ALA A 90 9.45 0.50 -1.03
C ALA A 90 10.61 -0.20 -0.30
N LEU A 91 11.46 0.57 0.39
CA LEU A 91 12.55 0.02 1.20
C LEU A 91 12.01 -0.74 2.42
N ALA A 92 11.07 -0.15 3.15
CA ALA A 92 10.47 -0.73 4.35
C ALA A 92 9.66 -2.01 4.06
N SER A 93 8.98 -2.06 2.92
CA SER A 93 8.19 -3.22 2.48
C SER A 93 9.01 -4.31 1.77
N GLY A 94 10.32 -4.10 1.57
CA GLY A 94 11.18 -5.05 0.83
C GLY A 94 10.86 -5.15 -0.67
N ASN A 95 10.10 -4.20 -1.23
CA ASN A 95 9.72 -4.17 -2.64
C ASN A 95 10.88 -3.63 -3.52
N GLY A 96 11.90 -4.46 -3.69
CA GLY A 96 13.14 -4.11 -4.37
C GLY A 96 12.99 -3.80 -5.87
N ASP A 97 11.95 -4.30 -6.53
CA ASP A 97 11.62 -3.94 -7.92
C ASP A 97 11.10 -2.50 -8.00
N THR A 98 10.17 -2.13 -7.12
CA THR A 98 9.66 -0.75 -7.02
C THR A 98 10.74 0.24 -6.69
N TYR A 99 11.61 -0.12 -5.73
CA TYR A 99 12.73 0.73 -5.36
C TYR A 99 13.69 0.98 -6.54
N ARG A 100 14.05 -0.06 -7.32
CA ARG A 100 14.90 0.07 -8.52
C ARG A 100 14.26 0.92 -9.62
N LEU A 101 12.95 0.83 -9.79
CA LEU A 101 12.22 1.64 -10.76
C LEU A 101 12.17 3.11 -10.34
N LEU A 102 11.90 3.40 -9.06
CA LEU A 102 11.96 4.76 -8.51
C LEU A 102 13.34 5.40 -8.72
N GLN A 103 14.41 4.63 -8.54
CA GLN A 103 15.78 5.09 -8.84
C GLN A 103 15.99 5.49 -10.31
N LYS A 104 15.13 5.09 -11.26
CA LYS A 104 15.19 5.58 -12.65
C LYS A 104 14.63 7.00 -12.79
N VAL A 105 13.73 7.42 -11.90
CA VAL A 105 13.03 8.71 -11.97
C VAL A 105 13.61 9.74 -11.01
N VAL A 106 14.09 9.26 -9.87
CA VAL A 106 14.70 10.07 -8.83
C VAL A 106 16.10 9.57 -8.52
N HIS A 107 17.00 10.49 -8.17
CA HIS A 107 18.22 10.16 -7.47
C HIS A 107 17.87 10.04 -5.99
N VAL A 108 18.02 8.85 -5.44
CA VAL A 108 17.84 8.63 -4.00
C VAL A 108 19.14 9.04 -3.30
N ASP A 109 19.08 10.06 -2.45
CA ASP A 109 20.21 10.48 -1.62
C ASP A 109 20.18 9.72 -0.29
N ASN A 110 18.98 9.58 0.29
CA ASN A 110 18.77 8.78 1.48
C ASN A 110 17.34 8.21 1.50
N ALA A 111 17.24 6.90 1.27
CA ALA A 111 15.97 6.18 1.25
C ALA A 111 15.30 6.11 2.63
N THR A 112 16.08 6.09 3.72
CA THR A 112 15.55 6.03 5.08
C THR A 112 14.88 7.34 5.48
N THR A 113 15.43 8.49 5.07
CA THR A 113 14.85 9.81 5.32
C THR A 113 13.93 10.29 4.20
N GLY A 114 13.79 9.53 3.11
CA GLY A 114 12.96 9.89 1.95
C GLY A 114 13.54 11.06 1.14
N THR A 115 14.83 11.33 1.28
CA THR A 115 15.51 12.42 0.59
C THR A 115 15.86 11.97 -0.83
N VAL A 116 15.19 12.55 -1.81
CA VAL A 116 15.37 12.24 -3.23
C VAL A 116 15.47 13.53 -4.04
N ARG A 117 16.06 13.46 -5.23
CA ARG A 117 16.12 14.54 -6.21
C ARG A 117 15.57 14.06 -7.54
N LEU A 118 14.71 14.86 -8.19
CA LEU A 118 14.16 14.48 -9.49
C LEU A 118 15.26 14.44 -10.55
N LYS A 119 15.28 13.37 -11.36
CA LYS A 119 16.15 13.33 -12.55
C LYS A 119 15.50 14.16 -13.64
N LYS A 120 16.24 15.07 -14.28
CA LYS A 120 15.68 15.98 -15.30
C LYS A 120 15.22 15.29 -16.61
N ASN A 121 15.74 14.09 -16.92
CA ASN A 121 15.45 13.38 -18.17
C ASN A 121 14.96 11.95 -17.93
N VAL A 122 13.65 11.76 -17.74
CA VAL A 122 13.08 10.44 -17.46
C VAL A 122 12.15 10.02 -18.59
N LYS A 123 12.59 9.05 -19.39
CA LYS A 123 11.82 8.44 -20.48
C LYS A 123 10.98 7.22 -20.05
N LYS A 124 11.08 6.78 -18.79
CA LYS A 124 10.51 5.50 -18.29
C LYS A 124 9.41 5.68 -17.23
N ILE A 125 8.67 6.79 -17.31
CA ILE A 125 7.59 7.06 -16.34
C ILE A 125 6.46 6.02 -16.49
N ASP A 126 6.17 5.61 -17.73
CA ASP A 126 5.08 4.67 -18.02
C ASP A 126 5.31 3.28 -17.41
N GLU A 127 6.57 2.80 -17.35
CA GLU A 127 6.94 1.54 -16.68
C GLU A 127 6.59 1.57 -15.17
N ILE A 128 6.61 2.76 -14.55
CA ILE A 128 6.29 2.90 -13.12
C ILE A 128 4.80 2.92 -12.90
N ASP A 129 4.04 3.61 -13.74
CA ASP A 129 2.57 3.62 -13.64
C ASP A 129 2.00 2.20 -13.80
N GLU A 130 2.54 1.42 -14.75
CA GLU A 130 2.17 0.01 -14.95
C GLU A 130 2.53 -0.86 -13.73
N MET A 131 3.71 -0.69 -13.16
CA MET A 131 4.09 -1.41 -11.94
C MET A 131 3.25 -0.98 -10.73
N VAL A 132 2.83 0.28 -10.62
CA VAL A 132 1.95 0.70 -9.52
C VAL A 132 0.58 0.03 -9.63
N LEU A 133 0.08 -0.16 -10.86
CA LEU A 133 -1.10 -1.00 -11.12
C LEU A 133 -0.83 -2.44 -10.66
N ASP A 134 0.35 -3.00 -10.94
CA ASP A 134 0.75 -4.34 -10.47
C ASP A 134 0.98 -4.43 -8.95
N THR A 135 1.40 -3.35 -8.29
CA THR A 135 1.60 -3.31 -6.83
C THR A 135 0.26 -3.29 -6.08
N ARG A 136 -0.76 -2.71 -6.71
CA ARG A 136 -2.17 -2.80 -6.27
C ARG A 136 -2.82 -4.13 -6.65
N SER A 137 -2.32 -4.77 -7.71
CA SER A 137 -2.79 -6.06 -8.21
C SER A 137 -2.10 -7.17 -7.44
N THR A 138 -2.76 -7.71 -6.43
CA THR A 138 -2.23 -8.87 -5.72
C THR A 138 -2.13 -10.07 -6.67
N ARG A 139 -0.95 -10.28 -7.24
CA ARG A 139 -0.55 -11.59 -7.74
C ARG A 139 -0.50 -12.51 -6.54
N THR A 140 -1.63 -13.16 -6.26
CA THR A 140 -1.78 -14.11 -5.16
C THR A 140 -0.79 -15.25 -5.36
N LEU A 141 0.36 -15.18 -4.70
CA LEU A 141 1.20 -16.35 -4.51
C LEU A 141 0.37 -17.32 -3.66
N ARG A 142 -0.06 -18.41 -4.29
CA ARG A 142 -0.67 -19.54 -3.61
C ARG A 142 0.27 -19.98 -2.49
N VAL A 143 -0.14 -19.75 -1.25
CA VAL A 143 0.50 -20.37 -0.09
C VAL A 143 -0.02 -21.80 -0.05
N ASN A 144 0.76 -22.74 -0.59
CA ASN A 144 0.50 -24.16 -0.38
C ASN A 144 0.77 -24.49 1.09
N ARG A 145 -0.18 -25.22 1.68
CA ARG A 145 -0.23 -25.70 3.06
C ARG A 145 0.98 -26.56 3.43
#